data_AF-A0A3M0XUP9-F1
#
_entry.id   AF-A0A3M0XUP9-F1
#
_cell.length_a   1.000
_cell.length_b   1.000
_cell.length_c   1.000
_cell.angle_alpha   90.00
_cell.angle_beta   90.00
_cell.angle_gamma   90.00
#
_symmetry.space_group_name_H-M   'P 1'
#
loop_
_entity.id
_entity.type
_entity.pdbx_description
1 polymer ?
#
loop_
_entity_poly.entity_id
_entity_poly.type
_entity_poly.pdbx_seq_one_letter_code
_entity_poly.pdbx_strand_id
1 'polypeptide(L)'
;MARSFQGGKGHGSRGQKGTGKVDFEVPRRAAPGYIISRIGDRYRGEREEAKIADAIPPGHRFLIYFHGMSDKAVARHVKDDKQRRQRLEALVRAWNWDAFVKETEVEPKGEIQEWVPIKNSRRHALKACEAMGRCATGLLRAWHARMREVAPAHAWQVEVQTIAPLITGGGNPHPVENGFAFLNPYGVPYLAASGVKGTLRRVAEEMALEGEGGWTIAHVWVLFGFDENSQWYRAWDKLKTPPSDADQD
;
A
#
# COMPACT_ATOMS: atom_id res chain seq x y z
N MET A 1 30.83 -2.67 19.40
CA MET A 1 31.50 -3.97 19.15
C MET A 1 31.11 -4.48 17.77
N ALA A 2 31.94 -4.20 16.77
CA ALA A 2 31.79 -4.74 15.42
C ALA A 2 32.37 -6.15 15.40
N ARG A 3 31.60 -7.16 14.95
CA ARG A 3 32.11 -8.52 14.76
C ARG A 3 32.62 -8.69 13.33
N SER A 4 33.94 -8.88 13.22
CA SER A 4 34.66 -9.35 12.05
C SER A 4 34.50 -10.86 11.89
N PHE A 5 34.16 -11.35 10.70
CA PHE A 5 34.20 -12.78 10.37
C PHE A 5 35.35 -13.06 9.40
N GLN A 6 36.21 -14.01 9.78
CA GLN A 6 37.40 -14.48 9.07
C GLN A 6 37.05 -15.38 7.88
N GLY A 7 37.95 -15.41 6.88
CA GLY A 7 37.77 -16.07 5.60
C GLY A 7 38.15 -17.55 5.54
N GLY A 8 37.61 -18.22 4.53
CA GLY A 8 38.07 -19.52 4.03
C GLY A 8 38.85 -19.35 2.73
N LYS A 9 40.04 -19.96 2.65
CA LYS A 9 40.86 -20.06 1.43
C LYS A 9 40.32 -21.20 0.56
N GLY A 10 40.17 -20.94 -0.74
CA GLY A 10 39.93 -21.96 -1.78
C GLY A 10 40.76 -21.64 -3.03
N HIS A 11 41.41 -22.66 -3.58
CA HIS A 11 42.36 -22.62 -4.69
C HIS A 11 41.71 -22.28 -6.06
N GLY A 12 42.57 -21.92 -7.02
CA GLY A 12 42.26 -21.18 -8.25
C GLY A 12 41.35 -21.84 -9.28
N SER A 13 40.59 -20.99 -9.98
CA SER A 13 40.30 -21.13 -11.41
C SER A 13 40.41 -19.74 -12.07
N ARG A 14 41.15 -19.67 -13.19
CA ARG A 14 41.32 -18.46 -14.02
C ARG A 14 40.10 -18.37 -14.95
N GLY A 15 39.41 -17.22 -14.96
CA GLY A 15 38.67 -16.78 -16.15
C GLY A 15 37.30 -16.14 -15.99
N GLN A 16 36.65 -16.17 -14.81
CA GLN A 16 35.46 -15.36 -14.56
C GLN A 16 35.84 -14.23 -13.60
N LYS A 17 35.90 -12.98 -14.09
CA LYS A 17 36.01 -11.79 -13.23
C LYS A 17 34.83 -11.81 -12.26
N GLY A 18 35.08 -12.22 -11.01
CA GLY A 18 34.02 -12.34 -10.01
C GLY A 18 33.38 -10.98 -9.74
N THR A 19 32.08 -10.96 -9.50
CA THR A 19 31.34 -9.76 -9.13
C THR A 19 31.24 -9.64 -7.61
N GLY A 20 31.45 -8.43 -7.09
CA GLY A 20 31.16 -8.02 -5.72
C GLY A 20 29.86 -7.21 -5.66
N LYS A 21 29.30 -7.05 -4.46
CA LYS A 21 28.09 -6.26 -4.23
C LYS A 21 28.21 -5.40 -2.98
N VAL A 22 27.61 -4.22 -3.02
CA VAL A 22 27.41 -3.31 -1.89
C VAL A 22 25.92 -3.02 -1.81
N ASP A 23 25.33 -3.25 -0.64
CA ASP A 23 23.91 -3.00 -0.38
C ASP A 23 23.76 -1.67 0.40
N PHE A 24 22.78 -0.85 0.03
CA PHE A 24 22.35 0.34 0.74
C PHE A 24 20.84 0.23 0.98
N GLU A 25 20.40 0.40 2.21
CA GLU A 25 18.99 0.38 2.61
C GLU A 25 18.60 1.73 3.23
N VAL A 26 17.55 2.37 2.71
CA VAL A 26 16.97 3.62 3.24
C VAL A 26 15.56 3.33 3.76
N PRO A 27 15.28 3.47 5.06
CA PRO A 27 13.93 3.33 5.59
C PRO A 27 12.98 4.34 4.94
N ARG A 28 11.83 3.88 4.43
CA ARG A 28 10.85 4.79 3.83
C ARG A 28 10.12 5.59 4.90
N ARG A 29 10.02 6.89 4.67
CA ARG A 29 9.31 7.86 5.50
C ARG A 29 7.90 8.07 4.95
N ALA A 30 6.99 7.13 5.14
CA ALA A 30 5.56 7.34 4.82
C ALA A 30 4.71 7.60 6.07
N ALA A 31 5.33 7.80 7.23
CA ALA A 31 4.64 8.15 8.46
C ALA A 31 4.69 9.68 8.71
N PRO A 32 3.63 10.27 9.28
CA PRO A 32 3.62 11.66 9.72
C PRO A 32 4.78 11.99 10.66
N GLY A 33 5.25 13.25 10.62
CA GLY A 33 6.41 13.70 11.42
C GLY A 33 6.30 13.44 12.93
N TYR A 34 5.09 13.48 13.50
CA TYR A 34 4.90 13.15 14.92
C TYR A 34 5.14 11.66 15.24
N ILE A 35 4.96 10.74 14.27
CA ILE A 35 5.34 9.33 14.43
C ILE A 35 6.86 9.21 14.33
N ILE A 36 7.47 9.84 13.31
CA ILE A 36 8.92 9.85 13.11
C ILE A 36 9.64 10.36 14.36
N SER A 37 9.15 11.42 14.99
CA SER A 37 9.74 11.97 16.23
C SER A 37 9.76 10.99 17.40
N ARG A 38 8.84 10.02 17.44
CA ARG A 38 8.68 9.07 18.54
C ARG A 38 9.42 7.77 18.31
N ILE A 39 9.57 7.35 17.07
CA ILE A 39 10.20 6.07 16.74
C ILE A 39 11.62 6.24 16.17
N GLY A 40 12.01 7.48 15.88
CA GLY A 40 13.29 7.84 15.31
C GLY A 40 13.43 7.48 13.83
N ASP A 41 14.58 7.82 13.26
CA ASP A 41 14.91 7.53 11.85
C ASP A 41 15.18 6.05 11.55
N ARG A 42 15.12 5.17 12.55
CA ARG A 42 15.48 3.75 12.39
C ARG A 42 14.46 2.87 13.08
N TYR A 43 13.99 1.84 12.37
CA TYR A 43 13.26 0.75 13.00
C TYR A 43 14.19 -0.01 13.96
N ARG A 44 14.02 0.19 15.28
CA ARG A 44 14.74 -0.53 16.33
C ARG A 44 13.81 -1.59 16.92
N GLY A 45 13.70 -2.73 16.25
CA GLY A 45 12.82 -3.82 16.68
C GLY A 45 13.09 -4.32 18.11
N GLU A 46 12.12 -5.05 18.64
CA GLU A 46 12.07 -5.79 19.91
C GLU A 46 11.98 -5.00 21.22
N ARG A 47 12.64 -3.84 21.39
CA ARG A 47 12.69 -3.19 22.72
C ARG A 47 11.64 -2.12 23.01
N GLU A 48 10.95 -1.59 22.00
CA GLU A 48 10.05 -0.43 22.20
C GLU A 48 8.68 -0.53 21.52
N GLU A 49 8.35 -1.67 20.89
CA GLU A 49 7.09 -1.83 20.11
C GLU A 49 5.83 -1.49 20.93
N ALA A 50 5.75 -1.95 22.18
CA ALA A 50 4.62 -1.64 23.06
C ALA A 50 4.57 -0.15 23.41
N LYS A 51 5.71 0.46 23.73
CA LYS A 51 5.81 1.90 24.05
C LYS A 51 5.46 2.79 22.86
N ILE A 52 5.93 2.40 21.68
CA ILE A 52 5.65 3.06 20.41
C ILE A 52 4.15 2.95 20.10
N ALA A 53 3.56 1.77 20.22
CA ALA A 53 2.13 1.56 20.00
C ALA A 53 1.29 2.39 20.98
N ASP A 54 1.65 2.45 22.25
CA ASP A 54 0.95 3.24 23.27
C ASP A 54 1.08 4.75 23.05
N ALA A 55 2.20 5.19 22.47
CA ALA A 55 2.42 6.58 22.13
C ALA A 55 1.75 7.00 20.81
N ILE A 56 1.29 6.08 19.97
CA ILE A 56 0.66 6.42 18.70
C ILE A 56 -0.86 6.31 18.85
N PRO A 57 -1.65 7.31 18.41
CA PRO A 57 -3.11 7.19 18.41
C PRO A 57 -3.53 5.88 17.77
N PRO A 58 -4.51 5.15 18.33
CA PRO A 58 -4.95 3.86 17.83
C PRO A 58 -4.99 3.78 16.30
N GLY A 59 -5.65 4.79 15.72
CA GLY A 59 -5.87 4.87 14.29
C GLY A 59 -4.68 5.17 13.40
N HIS A 60 -3.53 5.46 13.99
CA HIS A 60 -2.28 5.70 13.29
C HIS A 60 -1.30 4.53 13.44
N ARG A 61 -1.66 3.50 14.21
CA ARG A 61 -0.77 2.35 14.45
C ARG A 61 -0.47 1.57 13.17
N PHE A 62 -1.41 1.54 12.21
CA PHE A 62 -1.14 0.96 10.89
C PHE A 62 0.01 1.67 10.16
N LEU A 63 0.30 2.94 10.47
CA LEU A 63 1.40 3.69 9.87
C LEU A 63 2.78 3.21 10.36
N ILE A 64 2.85 2.48 11.48
CA ILE A 64 4.08 1.82 11.95
C ILE A 64 4.53 0.78 10.92
N TYR A 65 3.61 0.20 10.15
CA TYR A 65 3.93 -0.70 9.06
C TYR A 65 4.86 -0.06 8.03
N PHE A 66 4.63 1.20 7.66
CA PHE A 66 5.47 1.91 6.71
C PHE A 66 6.90 2.10 7.20
N HIS A 67 7.11 2.21 8.52
CA HIS A 67 8.45 2.25 9.11
C HIS A 67 9.20 0.92 9.09
N GLY A 68 8.49 -0.19 8.85
CA GLY A 68 9.09 -1.49 8.56
C GLY A 68 9.52 -1.65 7.10
N MET A 69 9.29 -0.65 6.24
CA MET A 69 9.61 -0.68 4.81
C MET A 69 10.84 0.18 4.50
N SER A 70 11.55 -0.18 3.43
CA SER A 70 12.76 0.50 2.97
C SER A 70 12.86 0.50 1.45
N ASP A 71 13.63 1.43 0.91
CA ASP A 71 14.18 1.29 -0.43
C ASP A 71 15.55 0.64 -0.32
N LYS A 72 15.78 -0.35 -1.18
CA LYS A 72 17.02 -1.10 -1.22
C LYS A 72 17.69 -0.90 -2.57
N ALA A 73 18.92 -0.40 -2.55
CA ALA A 73 19.79 -0.37 -3.72
C ALA A 73 20.94 -1.36 -3.53
N VAL A 74 21.22 -2.16 -4.55
CA VAL A 74 22.35 -3.10 -4.58
C VAL A 74 23.24 -2.72 -5.74
N ALA A 75 24.39 -2.12 -5.45
CA ALA A 75 25.41 -1.80 -6.45
C ALA A 75 26.32 -3.01 -6.66
N ARG A 76 26.41 -3.51 -7.91
CA ARG A 76 27.37 -4.56 -8.28
C ARG A 76 28.63 -3.92 -8.84
N HIS A 77 29.79 -4.48 -8.49
CA HIS A 77 31.09 -4.03 -8.98
C HIS A 77 31.97 -5.23 -9.34
N VAL A 78 32.98 -5.02 -10.19
CA VAL A 78 34.00 -6.05 -10.46
C VAL A 78 34.87 -6.21 -9.21
N LYS A 79 35.18 -7.44 -8.78
CA LYS A 79 35.94 -7.68 -7.53
C LYS A 79 37.30 -6.96 -7.49
N ASP A 80 37.95 -6.79 -8.64
CA ASP A 80 39.25 -6.13 -8.75
C ASP A 80 39.18 -4.60 -8.73
N ASP A 81 37.98 -4.03 -8.91
CA ASP A 81 37.73 -2.60 -8.81
C ASP A 81 37.58 -2.15 -7.36
N LYS A 82 38.73 -2.01 -6.69
CA LYS A 82 38.80 -1.54 -5.31
C LYS A 82 38.34 -0.08 -5.17
N GLN A 83 38.54 0.74 -6.19
CA GLN A 83 38.23 2.18 -6.14
C GLN A 83 36.72 2.41 -6.11
N ARG A 84 35.97 1.73 -6.99
CA ARG A 84 34.50 1.80 -6.99
C ARG A 84 33.92 1.21 -5.71
N ARG A 85 34.45 0.08 -5.23
CA ARG A 85 34.02 -0.50 -3.95
C ARG A 85 34.18 0.48 -2.79
N GLN A 86 35.35 1.11 -2.65
CA GLN A 86 35.60 2.07 -1.58
C GLN A 86 34.68 3.28 -1.68
N ARG A 87 34.40 3.76 -2.90
CA ARG A 87 33.45 4.86 -3.12
C ARG A 87 32.04 4.47 -2.69
N LEU A 88 31.54 3.30 -3.12
CA LEU A 88 30.22 2.79 -2.71
C LEU A 88 30.12 2.62 -1.19
N GLU A 89 31.14 2.05 -0.54
CA GLU A 89 31.19 1.91 0.93
C GLU A 89 31.28 3.27 1.65
N ALA A 90 31.90 4.28 1.04
CA ALA A 90 31.94 5.64 1.57
C ALA A 90 30.58 6.31 1.48
N LEU A 91 29.84 6.12 0.37
CA LEU A 91 28.48 6.64 0.21
C LEU A 91 27.49 6.02 1.21
N VAL A 92 27.60 4.70 1.45
CA VAL A 92 26.83 4.02 2.50
C VAL A 92 27.15 4.59 3.88
N ARG A 93 28.44 4.82 4.18
CA ARG A 93 28.86 5.42 5.46
C ARG A 93 28.38 6.87 5.61
N ALA A 94 28.37 7.63 4.52
CA ALA A 94 27.94 9.02 4.47
C ALA A 94 26.41 9.19 4.41
N TRP A 95 25.63 8.10 4.35
CA TRP A 95 24.17 8.13 4.19
C TRP A 95 23.70 8.90 2.94
N ASN A 96 24.51 8.92 1.87
CA ASN A 96 24.19 9.66 0.65
C ASN A 96 23.48 8.77 -0.37
N TRP A 97 22.15 8.63 -0.20
CA TRP A 97 21.30 7.79 -1.05
C TRP A 97 21.32 8.20 -2.51
N ASP A 98 21.12 9.49 -2.81
CA ASP A 98 21.01 9.98 -4.19
C ASP A 98 22.29 9.72 -4.99
N ALA A 99 23.45 9.90 -4.36
CA ALA A 99 24.73 9.59 -4.98
C ALA A 99 24.94 8.07 -5.11
N PHE A 100 24.49 7.27 -4.14
CA PHE A 100 24.57 5.82 -4.22
C PHE A 100 23.70 5.28 -5.36
N VAL A 101 22.45 5.74 -5.48
CA VAL A 101 21.51 5.38 -6.55
C VAL A 101 22.14 5.64 -7.92
N LYS A 102 22.71 6.83 -8.13
CA LYS A 102 23.43 7.17 -9.37
C LYS A 102 24.58 6.21 -9.65
N GLU A 103 25.38 5.84 -8.65
CA GLU A 103 26.50 4.89 -8.80
C GLU A 103 26.04 3.43 -9.05
N THR A 104 24.81 3.07 -8.63
CA THR A 104 24.17 1.78 -8.96
C THR A 104 23.86 1.64 -10.45
N GLU A 105 23.57 2.76 -11.14
CA GLU A 105 23.15 2.79 -12.54
C GLU A 105 24.34 2.72 -13.53
N VAL A 106 25.56 3.00 -13.07
CA VAL A 106 26.74 3.19 -13.94
C VAL A 106 27.29 1.90 -14.57
N GLU A 107 27.23 0.73 -13.92
CA GLU A 107 27.82 -0.53 -14.45
C GLU A 107 27.34 -1.80 -13.69
N PRO A 108 27.31 -2.99 -14.33
CA PRO A 108 26.11 -3.65 -14.80
C PRO A 108 25.34 -4.38 -13.68
N LYS A 109 24.01 -4.26 -13.74
CA LYS A 109 23.01 -4.95 -12.90
C LYS A 109 23.00 -4.53 -11.43
N GLY A 110 23.13 -3.23 -11.18
CA GLY A 110 22.57 -2.69 -9.95
C GLY A 110 21.07 -2.96 -9.88
N GLU A 111 20.54 -3.28 -8.71
CA GLU A 111 19.11 -3.49 -8.50
C GLU A 111 18.62 -2.45 -7.51
N ILE A 112 17.61 -1.68 -7.92
CA ILE A 112 16.85 -0.81 -7.03
C ILE A 112 15.50 -1.46 -6.83
N GLN A 113 15.17 -1.72 -5.58
CA GLN A 113 13.89 -2.27 -5.18
C GLN A 113 13.27 -1.27 -4.21
N GLU A 114 12.11 -0.75 -4.59
CA GLU A 114 11.31 0.10 -3.73
C GLU A 114 10.41 -0.75 -2.83
N TRP A 115 10.06 -0.22 -1.66
CA TRP A 115 9.12 -0.88 -0.74
C TRP A 115 9.52 -2.32 -0.35
N VAL A 116 10.80 -2.53 -0.04
CA VAL A 116 11.28 -3.81 0.47
C VAL A 116 11.14 -3.84 2.00
N PRO A 117 10.55 -4.91 2.58
CA PRO A 117 10.52 -5.06 4.03
C PRO A 117 11.93 -5.14 4.61
N ILE A 118 12.21 -4.34 5.65
CA ILE A 118 13.46 -4.46 6.42
C ILE A 118 13.52 -5.87 7.01
N LYS A 119 14.68 -6.52 6.95
CA LYS A 119 14.83 -7.90 7.44
C LYS A 119 14.37 -8.00 8.90
N ASN A 120 13.40 -8.89 9.17
CA ASN A 120 12.70 -9.11 10.44
C ASN A 120 11.74 -7.99 10.91
N SER A 121 11.69 -6.79 10.32
CA SER A 121 10.80 -5.71 10.78
C SER A 121 9.32 -5.98 10.51
N ARG A 122 8.99 -6.69 9.41
CA ARG A 122 7.61 -6.93 8.96
C ARG A 122 6.76 -7.59 10.04
N ARG A 123 7.30 -8.62 10.69
CA ARG A 123 6.60 -9.36 11.76
C ARG A 123 6.29 -8.46 12.94
N HIS A 124 7.25 -7.62 13.31
CA HIS A 124 7.12 -6.73 14.44
C HIS A 124 6.17 -5.57 14.17
N ALA A 125 6.25 -4.97 12.98
CA ALA A 125 5.34 -3.91 12.57
C ALA A 125 3.88 -4.42 12.51
N LEU A 126 3.66 -5.64 12.00
CA LEU A 126 2.35 -6.30 12.03
C LEU A 126 1.87 -6.56 13.47
N LYS A 127 2.75 -7.01 14.36
CA LYS A 127 2.42 -7.22 15.78
C LYS A 127 2.03 -5.93 16.50
N ALA A 128 2.66 -4.80 16.16
CA ALA A 128 2.28 -3.49 16.68
C ALA A 128 0.87 -3.07 16.20
N CYS A 129 0.49 -3.44 14.96
CA CYS A 129 -0.83 -3.19 14.42
C CYS A 129 -1.94 -4.01 15.13
N GLU A 130 -1.65 -5.22 15.61
CA GLU A 130 -2.64 -6.07 16.33
C GLU A 130 -3.21 -5.38 17.59
N ALA A 131 -2.44 -4.47 18.20
CA ALA A 131 -2.88 -3.73 19.39
C ALA A 131 -4.04 -2.75 19.13
N MET A 132 -4.40 -2.45 17.86
CA MET A 132 -5.55 -1.62 17.51
C MET A 132 -6.89 -2.18 17.99
N GLY A 133 -7.05 -3.52 18.01
CA GLY A 133 -8.33 -4.15 18.33
C GLY A 133 -8.91 -3.75 19.69
N ARG A 134 -8.05 -3.42 20.66
CA ARG A 134 -8.46 -3.06 22.03
C ARG A 134 -9.05 -1.65 22.17
N CYS A 135 -8.71 -0.73 21.27
CA CYS A 135 -9.10 0.68 21.35
C CYS A 135 -10.07 1.09 20.23
N ALA A 136 -10.21 0.28 19.18
CA ALA A 136 -11.11 0.51 18.07
C ALA A 136 -12.58 0.62 18.50
N THR A 137 -13.05 -0.24 19.42
CA THR A 137 -14.48 -0.30 19.80
C THR A 137 -14.99 1.01 20.41
N GLY A 138 -14.24 1.62 21.34
CA GLY A 138 -14.63 2.88 21.95
C GLY A 138 -14.63 4.03 20.94
N LEU A 139 -13.63 4.05 20.05
CA LEU A 139 -13.50 5.04 19.00
C LEU A 139 -14.63 4.94 17.97
N LEU A 140 -14.96 3.73 17.54
CA LEU A 140 -16.07 3.44 16.63
C LEU A 140 -17.41 3.88 17.21
N ARG A 141 -17.67 3.58 18.50
CA ARG A 141 -18.89 4.04 19.19
C ARG A 141 -19.00 5.56 19.21
N ALA A 142 -17.91 6.26 19.57
CA ALA A 142 -17.89 7.71 19.61
C ALA A 142 -18.05 8.34 18.21
N TRP A 143 -17.45 7.73 17.19
CA TRP A 143 -17.60 8.17 15.81
C TRP A 143 -19.04 7.96 15.30
N HIS A 144 -19.63 6.79 15.55
CA HIS A 144 -21.01 6.50 15.17
C HIS A 144 -22.02 7.40 15.89
N ALA A 145 -21.78 7.75 17.15
CA ALA A 145 -22.57 8.77 17.85
C ALA A 145 -22.51 10.12 17.14
N ARG A 146 -21.31 10.60 16.80
CA ARG A 146 -21.14 11.87 16.06
C ARG A 146 -21.80 11.86 14.68
N MET A 147 -21.68 10.77 13.93
CA MET A 147 -22.33 10.66 12.62
C MET A 147 -23.85 10.75 12.72
N ARG A 148 -24.45 10.17 13.77
CA ARG A 148 -25.89 10.25 14.01
C ARG A 148 -26.36 11.67 14.32
N GLU A 149 -25.58 12.42 15.10
CA GLU A 149 -25.90 13.83 15.40
C GLU A 149 -25.82 14.75 14.17
N VAL A 150 -24.92 14.46 13.23
CA VAL A 150 -24.72 15.28 12.02
C VAL A 150 -25.62 14.84 10.87
N ALA A 151 -26.16 13.62 10.92
CA ALA A 151 -27.02 13.09 9.86
C ALA A 151 -28.31 13.92 9.74
N PRO A 152 -28.71 14.32 8.52
CA PRO A 152 -29.99 15.01 8.34
C PRO A 152 -31.15 14.09 8.74
N ALA A 153 -32.30 14.68 9.10
CA ALA A 153 -33.48 13.92 9.54
C ALA A 153 -33.99 12.90 8.52
N HIS A 154 -33.74 13.12 7.23
CA HIS A 154 -34.09 12.22 6.13
C HIS A 154 -32.95 11.28 5.71
N ALA A 155 -31.84 11.25 6.47
CA ALA A 155 -30.74 10.34 6.18
C ALA A 155 -31.20 8.89 6.37
N TRP A 156 -31.07 8.11 5.31
CA TRP A 156 -31.19 6.66 5.43
C TRP A 156 -29.91 6.09 6.03
N GLN A 157 -30.06 5.30 7.09
CA GLN A 157 -28.96 4.62 7.77
C GLN A 157 -29.23 3.12 7.76
N VAL A 158 -28.21 2.34 7.41
CA VAL A 158 -28.27 0.89 7.39
C VAL A 158 -26.99 0.32 7.97
N GLU A 159 -27.13 -0.68 8.84
CA GLU A 159 -26.01 -1.48 9.31
C GLU A 159 -25.87 -2.70 8.40
N VAL A 160 -24.65 -2.95 7.93
CA VAL A 160 -24.35 -4.05 7.01
C VAL A 160 -23.24 -4.91 7.59
N GLN A 161 -23.35 -6.22 7.39
CA GLN A 161 -22.34 -7.19 7.81
C GLN A 161 -21.69 -7.83 6.59
N THR A 162 -20.36 -7.93 6.59
CA THR A 162 -19.63 -8.67 5.57
C THR A 162 -19.86 -10.17 5.76
N ILE A 163 -20.40 -10.85 4.74
CA ILE A 163 -20.62 -12.30 4.74
C ILE A 163 -19.45 -13.11 4.15
N ALA A 164 -18.45 -12.41 3.60
CA ALA A 164 -17.24 -12.96 3.02
C ALA A 164 -16.06 -12.01 3.31
N PRO A 165 -14.80 -12.46 3.17
CA PRO A 165 -13.64 -11.58 3.26
C PRO A 165 -13.79 -10.36 2.33
N LEU A 166 -13.74 -9.16 2.90
CA LEU A 166 -13.86 -7.90 2.17
C LEU A 166 -12.47 -7.34 1.86
N ILE A 167 -12.28 -6.86 0.63
CA ILE A 167 -11.11 -6.07 0.19
C ILE A 167 -11.64 -4.72 -0.31
N THR A 168 -11.02 -3.61 0.07
CA THR A 168 -11.49 -2.24 -0.24
C THR A 168 -10.34 -1.27 -0.53
N GLY A 169 -10.40 -0.51 -1.62
CA GLY A 169 -9.28 0.37 -2.00
C GLY A 169 -8.13 -0.38 -2.66
N GLY A 170 -8.43 -1.45 -3.40
CA GLY A 170 -7.50 -2.05 -4.34
C GLY A 170 -6.98 -1.00 -5.33
N GLY A 171 -5.66 -1.00 -5.57
CA GLY A 171 -4.99 0.02 -6.39
C GLY A 171 -4.50 1.26 -5.64
N ASN A 172 -4.88 1.46 -4.36
CA ASN A 172 -4.21 2.48 -3.55
C ASN A 172 -2.75 2.07 -3.28
N PRO A 173 -1.77 2.99 -3.38
CA PRO A 173 -0.39 2.70 -3.02
C PRO A 173 -0.33 2.22 -1.57
N HIS A 174 -0.07 0.92 -1.39
CA HIS A 174 0.02 0.31 -0.09
C HIS A 174 1.12 -0.77 -0.11
N PRO A 175 1.98 -0.89 0.91
CA PRO A 175 3.21 -1.68 0.78
C PRO A 175 3.00 -3.19 0.81
N VAL A 176 1.76 -3.64 1.02
CA VAL A 176 1.34 -5.04 0.87
C VAL A 176 0.41 -5.26 -0.32
N GLU A 177 0.12 -4.23 -1.13
CA GLU A 177 -0.79 -4.27 -2.30
C GLU A 177 -2.22 -4.82 -2.03
N ASN A 178 -2.53 -5.17 -0.77
CA ASN A 178 -3.72 -5.90 -0.35
C ASN A 178 -5.01 -5.05 -0.30
N GLY A 179 -5.03 -3.88 -0.93
CA GLY A 179 -6.25 -3.08 -1.11
C GLY A 179 -7.10 -2.96 0.15
N PHE A 180 -6.58 -2.26 1.18
CA PHE A 180 -7.39 -1.85 2.33
C PHE A 180 -7.30 -0.34 2.54
N ALA A 181 -8.45 0.34 2.44
CA ALA A 181 -8.59 1.75 2.71
C ALA A 181 -8.83 1.97 4.20
N PHE A 182 -7.96 2.74 4.85
CA PHE A 182 -8.07 3.10 6.26
C PHE A 182 -8.44 4.58 6.42
N LEU A 183 -9.38 4.85 7.31
CA LEU A 183 -9.82 6.21 7.61
C LEU A 183 -8.78 6.89 8.51
N ASN A 184 -8.02 7.83 7.99
CA ASN A 184 -7.06 8.64 8.75
C ASN A 184 -7.82 9.75 9.51
N PRO A 185 -7.60 10.02 10.81
CA PRO A 185 -6.59 9.50 11.75
C PRO A 185 -7.00 8.26 12.56
N TYR A 186 -8.11 7.63 12.20
CA TYR A 186 -8.81 6.64 13.02
C TYR A 186 -8.41 5.19 12.76
N GLY A 187 -7.70 4.91 11.67
CA GLY A 187 -7.15 3.59 11.32
C GLY A 187 -8.21 2.51 11.17
N VAL A 188 -9.47 2.92 11.11
CA VAL A 188 -10.60 2.03 10.90
C VAL A 188 -10.70 1.76 9.41
N PRO A 189 -10.81 0.48 8.98
CA PRO A 189 -11.08 0.19 7.59
C PRO A 189 -12.43 0.76 7.17
N TYR A 190 -12.50 1.39 6.00
CA TYR A 190 -13.73 1.96 5.49
C TYR A 190 -14.02 1.52 4.05
N LEU A 191 -15.30 1.53 3.70
CA LEU A 191 -15.76 1.36 2.34
C LEU A 191 -15.99 2.75 1.74
N ALA A 192 -15.33 3.07 0.64
CA ALA A 192 -15.48 4.38 0.00
C ALA A 192 -16.91 4.57 -0.51
N ALA A 193 -17.49 5.74 -0.24
CA ALA A 193 -18.85 6.07 -0.67
C ALA A 193 -19.00 6.02 -2.20
N SER A 194 -17.96 6.39 -2.95
CA SER A 194 -17.93 6.27 -4.41
C SER A 194 -18.04 4.81 -4.88
N GLY A 195 -17.42 3.86 -4.18
CA GLY A 195 -17.52 2.44 -4.48
C GLY A 195 -18.95 1.92 -4.25
N VAL A 196 -19.54 2.25 -3.10
CA VAL A 196 -20.95 1.89 -2.81
C VAL A 196 -21.90 2.50 -3.84
N LYS A 197 -21.74 3.80 -4.12
CA LYS A 197 -22.54 4.52 -5.11
C LYS A 197 -22.42 3.87 -6.49
N GLY A 198 -21.20 3.57 -6.94
CA GLY A 198 -20.95 2.94 -8.23
C GLY A 198 -21.63 1.58 -8.35
N THR A 199 -21.52 0.72 -7.33
CA THR A 199 -22.18 -0.58 -7.31
C THR A 199 -23.70 -0.46 -7.32
N LEU A 200 -24.28 0.39 -6.46
CA LEU A 200 -25.74 0.59 -6.42
C LEU A 200 -26.28 1.17 -7.73
N ARG A 201 -25.58 2.15 -8.30
CA ARG A 201 -25.90 2.70 -9.62
C ARG A 201 -25.90 1.58 -10.67
N ARG A 202 -24.86 0.75 -10.67
CA ARG A 202 -24.69 -0.32 -11.66
C ARG A 202 -25.85 -1.31 -11.62
N VAL A 203 -26.23 -1.76 -10.43
CA VAL A 203 -27.39 -2.65 -10.23
C VAL A 203 -28.68 -1.98 -10.69
N ALA A 204 -28.88 -0.69 -10.36
CA ALA A 204 -30.07 0.04 -10.80
C ALA A 204 -30.14 0.21 -12.33
N GLU A 205 -29.00 0.38 -13.01
CA GLU A 205 -28.93 0.40 -14.49
C GLU A 205 -29.29 -0.95 -15.11
N GLU A 206 -28.82 -2.06 -14.51
CA GLU A 206 -29.16 -3.42 -14.96
C GLU A 206 -30.67 -3.68 -14.80
N MET A 207 -31.23 -3.39 -13.62
CA MET A 207 -32.68 -3.54 -13.37
C MET A 207 -33.52 -2.68 -14.32
N ALA A 208 -33.08 -1.45 -14.63
CA ALA A 208 -33.77 -0.58 -15.58
C ALA A 208 -33.72 -1.12 -17.03
N LEU A 209 -32.62 -1.76 -17.43
CA LEU A 209 -32.48 -2.40 -18.73
C LEU A 209 -33.34 -3.66 -18.86
N GLU A 210 -33.44 -4.45 -17.78
CA GLU A 210 -34.22 -5.68 -17.72
C GLU A 210 -35.72 -5.44 -17.47
N GLY A 211 -36.10 -4.21 -17.11
CA GLY A 211 -37.48 -3.84 -16.81
C GLY A 211 -37.97 -4.36 -15.44
N GLU A 212 -37.04 -4.68 -14.54
CA GLU A 212 -37.33 -5.25 -13.22
C GLU A 212 -37.46 -4.19 -12.13
N GLY A 213 -38.31 -4.46 -11.14
CA GLY A 213 -38.39 -3.66 -9.91
C GLY A 213 -38.82 -2.20 -10.08
N GLY A 214 -39.41 -1.83 -11.21
CA GLY A 214 -39.89 -0.46 -11.48
C GLY A 214 -38.78 0.56 -11.74
N TRP A 215 -37.55 0.12 -11.97
CA TRP A 215 -36.44 0.99 -12.30
C TRP A 215 -36.55 1.50 -13.73
N THR A 216 -36.25 2.79 -13.93
CA THR A 216 -36.14 3.40 -15.24
C THR A 216 -34.82 4.14 -15.31
N ILE A 217 -34.30 4.38 -16.52
CA ILE A 217 -33.07 5.16 -16.68
C ILE A 217 -33.21 6.58 -16.11
N ALA A 218 -34.41 7.15 -16.15
CA ALA A 218 -34.72 8.42 -15.52
C ALA A 218 -34.56 8.37 -13.99
N HIS A 219 -35.03 7.30 -13.32
CA HIS A 219 -34.82 7.09 -11.89
C HIS A 219 -33.33 7.03 -11.54
N VAL A 220 -32.54 6.31 -12.35
CA VAL A 220 -31.09 6.20 -12.16
C VAL A 220 -30.42 7.57 -12.27
N TRP A 221 -30.74 8.37 -13.28
CA TRP A 221 -30.12 9.68 -13.48
C TRP A 221 -30.49 10.68 -12.39
N VAL A 222 -31.74 10.68 -11.92
CA VAL A 222 -32.18 11.55 -10.81
C VAL A 222 -31.43 11.22 -9.51
N LEU A 223 -31.19 9.93 -9.23
CA LEU A 223 -30.58 9.49 -7.97
C LEU A 223 -29.05 9.49 -7.98
N PHE A 224 -28.42 9.13 -9.10
CA PHE A 224 -26.97 8.93 -9.18
C PHE A 224 -26.25 9.98 -10.04
N GLY A 225 -26.99 10.77 -10.82
CA GLY A 225 -26.48 11.70 -11.81
C GLY A 225 -26.23 11.04 -13.17
N PHE A 226 -26.06 11.88 -14.19
CA PHE A 226 -25.70 11.43 -15.54
C PHE A 226 -24.27 10.87 -15.59
N ASP A 227 -24.04 9.85 -16.42
CA ASP A 227 -22.72 9.31 -16.74
C ASP A 227 -22.71 8.78 -18.17
N GLU A 228 -21.87 9.37 -18.99
CA GLU A 228 -21.65 9.02 -20.39
C GLU A 228 -21.08 7.62 -20.57
N ASN A 229 -20.41 7.07 -19.55
CA ASN A 229 -19.88 5.71 -19.56
C ASN A 229 -20.88 4.66 -19.05
N SER A 230 -22.13 5.04 -18.76
CA SER A 230 -23.16 4.12 -18.28
C SER A 230 -23.43 2.99 -19.28
N GLN A 231 -23.83 1.83 -18.76
CA GLN A 231 -24.05 0.67 -19.63
C GLN A 231 -25.24 0.81 -20.56
N TRP A 232 -26.18 1.70 -20.25
CA TRP A 232 -27.24 2.06 -21.17
C TRP A 232 -26.67 2.48 -22.54
N TYR A 233 -25.66 3.37 -22.57
CA TYR A 233 -25.03 3.79 -23.81
C TYR A 233 -24.22 2.67 -24.47
N ARG A 234 -23.49 1.86 -23.68
CA ARG A 234 -22.74 0.72 -24.22
C ARG A 234 -23.65 -0.36 -24.82
N ALA A 235 -24.80 -0.60 -24.22
CA ALA A 235 -25.82 -1.52 -24.73
C ALA A 235 -26.48 -0.95 -26.00
N TRP A 236 -26.73 0.36 -26.02
CA TRP A 236 -27.29 1.05 -27.18
C TRP A 236 -26.32 1.09 -28.37
N ASP A 237 -25.03 1.28 -28.12
CA ASP A 237 -23.98 1.19 -29.15
C ASP A 237 -23.88 -0.24 -29.71
N LYS A 238 -23.95 -1.26 -28.85
CA LYS A 238 -24.00 -2.68 -29.28
C LYS A 238 -25.20 -2.98 -30.18
N LEU A 239 -26.36 -2.37 -29.92
CA LEU A 239 -27.56 -2.51 -30.75
C LEU A 239 -27.47 -1.76 -32.09
N LYS A 240 -26.58 -0.76 -32.20
CA LYS A 240 -26.35 0.01 -33.43
C LYS A 240 -25.30 -0.58 -34.34
N THR A 241 -24.34 -1.32 -33.80
CA THR A 241 -23.45 -2.15 -34.61
C THR A 241 -24.21 -3.38 -35.11
N PRO A 242 -24.43 -3.56 -36.43
CA PRO A 242 -24.89 -4.84 -36.93
C PRO A 242 -23.88 -5.92 -36.51
N PRO A 243 -24.33 -7.14 -36.18
CA PRO A 243 -23.41 -8.24 -35.94
C PRO A 243 -22.51 -8.36 -37.17
N SER A 244 -21.18 -8.33 -36.99
CA SER A 244 -20.28 -8.65 -38.09
C SER A 244 -20.52 -10.10 -38.48
N ASP A 245 -20.56 -10.39 -39.78
CA ASP A 245 -20.78 -11.71 -40.39
C ASP A 245 -19.68 -12.76 -40.06
N ALA A 246 -19.02 -12.68 -38.90
CA ALA A 246 -17.90 -13.52 -38.48
C ALA A 246 -18.28 -14.58 -37.43
N ASP A 247 -19.52 -14.59 -36.92
CA ASP A 247 -19.99 -15.56 -35.92
C ASP A 247 -21.05 -16.55 -36.47
N GLN A 248 -21.03 -16.81 -37.79
CA GLN A 248 -21.75 -17.93 -38.40
C GLN A 248 -20.75 -18.92 -39.01
N ASP A 249 -20.12 -19.74 -38.16
CA ASP A 249 -19.56 -21.04 -38.48
C ASP A 249 -19.53 -21.94 -37.22
#